data_AF-A0A7I7MBY3-F1
#
_entry.id   AF-A0A7I7MBY3-F1
#
_cell.length_a   1.000
_cell.length_b   1.000
_cell.length_c   1.000
_cell.angle_alpha   90.00
_cell.angle_beta   90.00
_cell.angle_gamma   90.00
#
_symmetry.space_group_name_H-M   'P 1'
#
loop_
_entity.id
_entity.type
_entity.pdbx_description
1 polymer ?
#
loop_
_entity_poly.entity_id
_entity_poly.type
_entity_poly.pdbx_seq_one_letter_code
_entity_poly.pdbx_strand_id
1 'polypeptide(L)'
;MTCVADLDGNDVRVRASFTDDDYNVDFATIDTVYDLDDTAAGLAEQISAEYGFDVDVECGRGLKVVEVGQAFECSATDPQGATRSVKVTAGGAGDKDKWEIVG
;
A
#
# COMPACT_ATOMS: atom_id res chain seq x y z
N MET A 1 17.50 -14.65 7.62
CA MET A 1 16.57 -15.60 6.96
C MET A 1 15.36 -14.86 6.43
N THR A 2 14.69 -15.40 5.40
CA THR A 2 13.42 -14.86 4.92
C THR A 2 12.32 -15.84 5.32
N CYS A 3 11.34 -15.34 6.06
CA CYS A 3 10.13 -16.05 6.40
C CYS A 3 9.03 -15.63 5.42
N VAL A 4 8.15 -16.56 5.07
CA VAL A 4 6.95 -16.28 4.25
C VAL A 4 5.74 -16.59 5.11
N ALA A 5 4.85 -15.61 5.25
CA ALA A 5 3.55 -15.80 5.87
C ALA A 5 2.49 -15.88 4.76
N ASP A 6 1.58 -16.84 4.86
CA ASP A 6 0.38 -16.89 4.01
C ASP A 6 -0.72 -16.05 4.66
N LEU A 7 -1.24 -15.07 3.92
CA LEU A 7 -2.38 -14.25 4.33
C LEU A 7 -3.45 -14.34 3.24
N ASP A 8 -4.45 -15.18 3.50
CA ASP A 8 -5.58 -15.43 2.58
C ASP A 8 -5.09 -15.83 1.17
N GLY A 9 -4.09 -16.73 1.10
CA GLY A 9 -3.49 -17.17 -0.15
C GLY A 9 -2.46 -16.22 -0.76
N ASN A 10 -2.09 -15.14 -0.06
CA ASN A 10 -1.05 -14.22 -0.48
C ASN A 10 0.22 -14.40 0.35
N ASP A 11 1.35 -14.63 -0.32
CA ASP A 11 2.66 -14.73 0.31
C ASP A 11 3.18 -13.35 0.73
N VAL A 12 3.51 -13.18 2.01
CA VAL A 12 4.08 -11.98 2.60
C VAL A 12 5.49 -12.29 3.12
N ARG A 13 6.50 -11.59 2.60
CA ARG A 13 7.90 -11.83 2.97
C ARG A 13 8.33 -10.94 4.13
N VAL A 14 8.94 -11.58 5.13
CA VAL A 14 9.56 -10.94 6.29
C VAL A 14 11.02 -11.35 6.35
N ARG A 15 11.93 -10.38 6.47
CA ARG A 15 13.34 -10.65 6.73
C ARG A 15 13.57 -10.66 8.23
N ALA A 16 14.10 -11.77 8.75
CA ALA A 16 14.59 -11.87 10.11
C ALA A 16 16.12 -11.96 10.10
N SER A 17 16.80 -11.11 10.87
CA SER A 17 18.25 -11.08 10.99
C SER A 17 18.64 -11.24 12.45
N PHE A 18 19.53 -12.18 12.76
CA PHE A 18 20.11 -12.28 14.09
C PHE A 18 21.19 -11.23 14.26
N THR A 19 21.14 -10.46 15.33
CA THR A 19 22.06 -9.33 15.56
C THR A 19 23.27 -9.70 16.42
N ASP A 20 23.20 -10.81 17.16
CA ASP A 20 24.24 -11.25 18.09
C ASP A 20 24.08 -12.73 18.50
N ASP A 21 25.04 -13.19 19.32
CA ASP A 21 25.10 -14.53 19.90
C ASP A 21 24.09 -14.74 21.05
N ASP A 22 23.36 -13.69 21.47
CA ASP A 22 22.29 -13.72 22.47
C ASP A 22 20.90 -13.94 21.83
N TYR A 23 20.86 -14.25 20.53
CA TYR A 23 19.65 -14.50 19.74
C TYR A 23 18.68 -13.30 19.65
N ASN A 24 19.17 -12.07 19.75
CA ASN A 24 18.35 -10.92 19.39
C ASN A 24 18.00 -10.96 17.89
N VAL A 25 16.73 -10.74 17.56
CA VAL A 25 16.21 -10.84 16.18
C VAL A 25 15.62 -9.51 15.75
N ASP A 26 16.18 -8.92 14.69
CA ASP A 26 15.58 -7.81 13.96
C ASP A 26 14.66 -8.34 12.87
N PHE A 27 13.47 -7.75 12.79
CA PHE A 27 12.50 -8.04 11.73
C PHE A 27 12.32 -6.81 10.84
N ALA A 28 12.40 -7.01 9.54
CA ALA A 28 12.02 -6.02 8.53
C ALA A 28 11.00 -6.63 7.58
N THR A 29 9.86 -5.96 7.40
CA THR A 29 8.89 -6.35 6.37
C THR A 29 9.48 -6.01 5.01
N ILE A 30 9.52 -6.99 4.11
CA ILE A 30 9.90 -6.76 2.71
C ILE A 30 8.67 -6.28 1.94
N ASP A 31 7.50 -6.78 2.32
CA ASP A 31 6.24 -6.48 1.69
C ASP A 31 5.29 -5.72 2.62
N THR A 32 4.45 -4.89 2.01
CA THR A 32 3.31 -4.21 2.62
C THR A 32 2.03 -4.79 2.03
N VAL A 33 1.03 -5.04 2.88
CA VAL A 33 -0.26 -5.59 2.48
C VAL A 33 -1.31 -4.50 2.51
N TYR A 34 -2.06 -4.39 1.43
CA TYR A 34 -3.18 -3.48 1.26
C TYR A 34 -4.47 -4.28 1.18
N ASP A 35 -5.46 -3.91 1.98
CA ASP A 35 -6.86 -4.15 1.62
C ASP A 35 -7.25 -3.07 0.60
N LEU A 36 -7.54 -3.48 -0.64
CA LEU A 36 -7.74 -2.55 -1.74
C LEU A 36 -9.04 -1.75 -1.62
N ASP A 37 -10.06 -2.31 -0.96
CA ASP A 37 -11.32 -1.64 -0.72
C ASP A 37 -11.15 -0.54 0.35
N ASP A 38 -10.46 -0.85 1.45
CA ASP A 38 -10.12 0.14 2.49
C ASP A 38 -9.14 1.20 1.97
N THR A 39 -8.15 0.79 1.16
CA THR A 39 -7.18 1.71 0.55
C THR A 39 -7.87 2.70 -0.39
N ALA A 40 -8.81 2.22 -1.20
CA ALA A 40 -9.61 3.07 -2.08
C ALA A 40 -10.42 4.10 -1.28
N ALA A 41 -11.13 3.67 -0.23
CA ALA A 41 -11.92 4.57 0.62
C ALA A 41 -11.04 5.64 1.30
N GLY A 42 -9.89 5.24 1.85
CA GLY A 42 -8.96 6.18 2.49
C GLY A 42 -8.31 7.16 1.52
N LEU A 43 -8.02 6.75 0.28
CA LEU A 43 -7.53 7.65 -0.76
C LEU A 43 -8.60 8.61 -1.24
N ALA A 44 -9.84 8.14 -1.41
CA ALA A 44 -10.97 8.99 -1.77
C ALA A 44 -11.16 10.13 -0.76
N GLU A 45 -11.10 9.83 0.54
CA GLU A 45 -11.18 10.85 1.60
C GLU A 45 -10.03 11.87 1.51
N GLN A 46 -8.80 11.38 1.38
CA GLN A 46 -7.60 12.24 1.33
C GLN A 46 -7.59 13.15 0.09
N ILE A 47 -7.85 12.58 -1.09
CA ILE A 47 -7.88 13.33 -2.35
C ILE A 47 -9.02 14.34 -2.32
N SER A 48 -10.21 13.94 -1.85
CA SER A 48 -11.35 14.86 -1.75
C SER A 48 -11.08 16.04 -0.82
N ALA A 49 -10.41 15.77 0.32
CA ALA A 49 -10.00 16.81 1.26
C ALA A 49 -8.94 17.77 0.68
N GLU A 50 -8.00 17.26 -0.13
CA GLU A 50 -6.95 18.07 -0.75
C GLU A 50 -7.48 18.97 -1.87
N TYR A 51 -8.34 18.43 -2.74
CA TYR A 51 -8.82 19.13 -3.93
C TYR A 51 -10.15 19.86 -3.73
N GLY A 52 -10.87 19.60 -2.63
CA GLY A 52 -12.08 20.32 -2.24
C GLY A 52 -13.34 19.89 -2.99
N PHE A 53 -13.35 18.70 -3.56
CA PHE A 53 -14.52 18.08 -4.20
C PHE A 53 -14.48 16.56 -4.03
N ASP A 54 -15.64 15.92 -4.06
CA ASP A 54 -15.75 14.47 -3.86
C ASP A 54 -15.13 13.70 -5.04
N VAL A 55 -14.26 12.74 -4.73
CA VAL A 55 -13.60 11.87 -5.71
C VAL A 55 -13.92 10.42 -5.39
N ASP A 56 -14.25 9.65 -6.42
CA ASP A 56 -14.38 8.20 -6.34
C ASP A 56 -13.05 7.53 -6.70
N VAL A 57 -12.57 6.58 -5.89
CA VAL A 57 -11.29 5.90 -6.11
C VAL A 57 -11.50 4.40 -6.22
N GLU A 58 -10.89 3.78 -7.23
CA GLU A 58 -10.90 2.33 -7.47
C GLU A 58 -9.47 1.79 -7.50
N CYS A 59 -9.11 0.94 -6.54
CA CYS A 59 -7.78 0.30 -6.47
C CYS A 59 -7.78 -1.19 -6.88
N GLY A 60 -8.94 -1.75 -7.21
CA GLY A 60 -9.16 -3.20 -7.34
C GLY A 60 -9.97 -3.72 -6.14
N ARG A 61 -9.85 -5.02 -5.84
CA ARG A 61 -10.59 -5.68 -4.74
C ARG A 61 -9.71 -6.67 -4.00
N GLY A 62 -10.00 -6.87 -2.71
CA GLY A 62 -9.31 -7.85 -1.87
C GLY A 62 -7.89 -7.42 -1.50
N LEU A 63 -7.06 -8.40 -1.12
CA LEU A 63 -5.70 -8.11 -0.66
C LEU A 63 -4.71 -7.95 -1.81
N LYS A 64 -3.78 -7.02 -1.66
CA LYS A 64 -2.62 -6.85 -2.53
C LYS A 64 -1.35 -6.75 -1.71
N VAL A 65 -0.36 -7.55 -2.09
CA VAL A 65 0.98 -7.51 -1.51
C VAL A 65 1.90 -6.73 -2.44
N VAL A 66 2.58 -5.71 -1.90
CA VAL A 66 3.48 -4.84 -2.64
C VAL A 66 4.79 -4.72 -1.89
N GLU A 67 5.91 -4.97 -2.58
CA GLU A 67 7.24 -4.80 -1.99
C GLU A 67 7.47 -3.33 -1.60
N VAL A 68 8.08 -3.10 -0.45
CA VAL A 68 8.40 -1.75 0.04
C VAL A 68 9.18 -0.97 -1.02
N GLY A 69 8.75 0.27 -1.29
CA GLY A 69 9.30 1.14 -2.32
C GLY A 69 8.80 0.86 -3.73
N GLN A 70 8.11 -0.26 -3.98
CA GLN A 70 7.34 -0.45 -5.21
C GLN A 70 6.00 0.27 -5.13
N ALA A 71 5.37 0.41 -6.30
CA ALA A 71 4.11 1.11 -6.42
C ALA A 71 3.07 0.30 -7.19
N PHE A 72 1.80 0.63 -6.95
CA PHE A 72 0.67 0.17 -7.73
C PHE A 72 -0.24 1.35 -8.07
N GLU A 73 -1.14 1.13 -9.02
CA GLU A 73 -2.03 2.17 -9.53
C GLU A 73 -3.46 1.92 -9.08
N CYS A 74 -4.12 2.99 -8.67
CA CYS A 74 -5.56 3.12 -8.53
C CYS A 74 -6.07 4.13 -9.57
N SER A 75 -7.39 4.22 -9.70
CA SER A 75 -8.09 5.13 -10.60
C SER A 75 -8.92 6.10 -9.77
N ALA A 76 -8.79 7.41 -9.97
CA ALA A 76 -9.57 8.45 -9.32
C ALA A 76 -10.46 9.15 -10.33
N THR A 77 -11.77 9.21 -10.07
CA THR A 77 -12.77 9.83 -10.93
C THR A 77 -13.41 11.03 -10.24
N ASP A 78 -13.38 12.18 -10.89
CA ASP A 78 -13.98 13.41 -10.38
C ASP A 78 -15.51 13.47 -10.63
N PRO A 79 -16.24 14.46 -10.06
CA PRO A 79 -17.68 14.60 -10.27
C PRO A 79 -18.10 14.89 -11.71
N GLN A 80 -17.16 15.28 -12.57
CA GLN A 80 -17.38 15.52 -13.99
C GLN A 80 -17.19 14.22 -14.81
N GLY A 81 -16.77 13.14 -14.17
CA GLY A 81 -16.49 11.84 -14.78
C GLY A 81 -15.10 11.76 -15.42
N ALA A 82 -14.20 12.72 -15.15
CA ALA A 82 -12.83 12.63 -15.63
C ALA A 82 -12.01 11.73 -14.70
N THR A 83 -11.31 10.78 -15.30
CA THR A 83 -10.53 9.77 -14.58
C THR A 83 -9.03 10.04 -14.70
N ARG A 84 -8.30 9.91 -13.60
CA ARG A 84 -6.82 9.98 -13.54
C ARG A 84 -6.26 8.80 -12.76
N SER A 85 -5.02 8.44 -13.05
CA SER A 85 -4.34 7.39 -12.30
C SER A 85 -3.78 7.96 -10.99
N VAL A 86 -3.82 7.17 -9.93
CA VAL A 86 -3.22 7.48 -8.64
C VAL A 86 -2.17 6.42 -8.38
N LYS A 87 -0.90 6.82 -8.28
CA LYS A 87 0.19 5.92 -7.98
C LYS A 87 0.41 5.89 -6.48
N VAL A 88 0.27 4.71 -5.89
CA VAL A 88 0.47 4.44 -4.46
C VAL A 88 1.79 3.70 -4.29
N THR A 89 2.72 4.28 -3.54
CA THR A 89 4.05 3.71 -3.26
C THR A 89 4.10 3.20 -1.84
N ALA A 90 4.49 1.93 -1.69
CA ALA A 90 4.51 1.27 -0.40
C ALA A 90 5.62 1.79 0.52
N GLY A 91 5.22 2.25 1.70
CA GLY A 91 6.11 2.54 2.82
C GLY A 91 6.54 1.25 3.51
N GLY A 92 7.72 1.28 4.12
CA GLY A 92 8.18 0.22 5.02
C GLY A 92 7.49 0.29 6.37
N ALA A 93 7.73 -0.71 7.23
CA ALA A 93 7.23 -0.68 8.60
C ALA A 93 7.68 0.59 9.34
N GLY A 94 6.71 1.41 9.78
CA GLY A 94 6.96 2.67 10.46
C GLY A 94 7.08 3.90 9.54
N ASP A 95 7.16 3.69 8.22
CA ASP A 95 7.09 4.74 7.22
C ASP A 95 5.66 4.89 6.70
N LYS A 96 5.31 6.11 6.28
CA LYS A 96 4.00 6.35 5.63
C LYS A 96 4.08 5.96 4.17
N ASP A 97 3.00 5.36 3.69
CA ASP A 97 2.73 5.24 2.25
C ASP A 97 2.66 6.62 1.60
N LYS A 98 2.99 6.67 0.31
CA LYS A 98 2.91 7.89 -0.49
C LYS A 98 1.97 7.67 -1.65
N TRP A 99 1.19 8.68 -1.98
CA TRP A 99 0.36 8.67 -3.19
C TRP A 99 0.57 9.95 -4.00
N GLU A 100 0.39 9.85 -5.31
CA GLU A 100 0.47 10.96 -6.26
C GLU A 100 -0.50 10.73 -7.42
N ILE A 101 -1.16 11.79 -7.89
CA ILE A 101 -1.96 11.73 -9.11
C ILE A 101 -0.99 11.75 -10.30
N VAL A 102 -1.04 10.71 -11.13
CA VAL A 102 -0.28 10.57 -12.36
C VAL A 102 -1.21 10.80 -13.56
N GLY A 103 -0.74 11.60 -14.51
CA GLY A 103 -1.50 12.04 -15.69
C GLY A 103 -0.64 12.12 -16.94
#